data_AF-A0A552WTG4-F1
#
_entry.id   AF-A0A552WTG4-F1
#
_cell.length_a   1.000
_cell.length_b   1.000
_cell.length_c   1.000
_cell.angle_alpha   90.00
_cell.angle_beta   90.00
_cell.angle_gamma   90.00
#
_symmetry.space_group_name_H-M   'P 1'
#
loop_
_entity.id
_entity.type
_entity.pdbx_description
1 polymer ?
#
loop_
_entity_poly.entity_id
_entity_poly.type
_entity_poly.pdbx_seq_one_letter_code
_entity_poly.pdbx_strand_id
1 'polypeptide(L)'
;MSTVMQKAITPQMSAAYLERGLDRVAGFVLPAAAASAVTTTAALFELHGLGFPGSPFSPDRPIDILHLPVSPTATLLPATGGTDEASRQANGGKFLDRPPFAGTGFATTGDVVAPLSWLEHTRISPGARLWRFDPGAAEPELIGTYHGVAFGWQNHLAADELHALAPSKFVGHVAKLELGAFAADVKTDDDGGPTVVTLVTMSEQAEQHGFTRTKAGTWAKQVVAADVELFEIHAGARWHGIPVRIVDQGPAPDGQQLCRITSLAHDADVAERLLMDKVDAGVYETTAPLADLEDVVYAQRVPKAWAKDGQLSQARAAVPGAAGATAATGAAATVGVGGAAATAGVAGTGTGTDATARPQTAARGPASKHSATLQLIAQGLARVAPTGWTRVRVLCRMVGSRGEILAAATNPEGKELMLPGLPEDVTAAMSQLRHAGYEQGRGTWYTAMVTLVPDGTLTLNVDYTNEPRWSGQSGPLDPVEFAEDAKRYPRDAEHTPEWLRARLAEAGAAE
;
A
#
# COMPACT_ATOMS: atom_id res chain seq x y z
N MET A 1 -7.63 -11.51 -26.93
CA MET A 1 -7.94 -11.99 -25.55
C MET A 1 -7.23 -11.10 -24.56
N SER A 2 -7.94 -10.57 -23.56
CA SER A 2 -7.33 -9.76 -22.50
C SER A 2 -6.35 -10.62 -21.69
N THR A 3 -5.15 -10.10 -21.44
CA THR A 3 -4.23 -10.73 -20.49
C THR A 3 -4.91 -10.79 -19.11
N VAL A 4 -4.84 -11.96 -18.47
CA VAL A 4 -5.31 -12.17 -17.10
C VAL A 4 -4.10 -12.23 -16.19
N MET A 5 -4.08 -11.35 -15.19
CA MET A 5 -3.09 -11.35 -14.14
C MET A 5 -3.63 -12.07 -12.92
N GLN A 6 -2.73 -12.65 -12.13
CA GLN A 6 -3.00 -13.31 -10.87
C GLN A 6 -2.35 -12.52 -9.73
N LYS A 7 -3.07 -12.38 -8.63
CA LYS A 7 -2.57 -11.77 -7.39
C LYS A 7 -3.09 -12.50 -6.16
N ALA A 8 -2.23 -12.75 -5.19
CA ALA A 8 -2.66 -13.14 -3.84
C ALA A 8 -3.33 -11.96 -3.11
N ILE A 9 -4.46 -12.24 -2.48
CA ILE A 9 -5.31 -11.27 -1.78
C ILE A 9 -5.28 -11.60 -0.29
N THR A 10 -5.00 -10.59 0.54
CA THR A 10 -4.96 -10.76 2.00
C THR A 10 -6.37 -11.11 2.51
N PRO A 11 -6.50 -11.86 3.63
CA PRO A 11 -7.82 -12.18 4.20
C PRO A 11 -8.68 -10.92 4.45
N GLN A 12 -8.06 -9.83 4.90
CA GLN A 12 -8.74 -8.55 5.12
C GLN A 12 -9.27 -7.93 3.82
N MET A 13 -8.51 -8.07 2.72
CA MET A 13 -8.91 -7.58 1.42
C MET A 13 -9.99 -8.47 0.77
N SER A 14 -9.93 -9.80 0.96
CA SER A 14 -11.01 -10.70 0.55
C SER A 14 -12.33 -10.33 1.20
N ALA A 15 -12.33 -10.08 2.52
CA ALA A 15 -13.51 -9.59 3.23
C ALA A 15 -13.95 -8.20 2.71
N ALA A 16 -13.01 -7.30 2.44
CA ALA A 16 -13.33 -5.98 1.87
C ALA A 16 -14.00 -6.08 0.49
N TYR A 17 -13.59 -7.04 -0.35
CA TYR A 17 -14.21 -7.31 -1.63
C TYR A 17 -15.60 -7.93 -1.44
N LEU A 18 -15.69 -9.09 -0.79
CA LEU A 18 -16.90 -9.90 -0.76
C LEU A 18 -18.00 -9.37 0.15
N GLU A 19 -17.66 -8.67 1.23
CA GLU A 19 -18.65 -8.20 2.22
C GLU A 19 -18.97 -6.70 2.06
N ARG A 20 -18.03 -5.92 1.51
CA ARG A 20 -18.14 -4.45 1.43
C ARG A 20 -18.10 -3.91 0.00
N GLY A 21 -17.83 -4.74 -1.00
CA GLY A 21 -17.87 -4.32 -2.39
C GLY A 21 -16.70 -3.43 -2.83
N LEU A 22 -15.56 -3.47 -2.13
CA LEU A 22 -14.37 -2.71 -2.53
C LEU A 22 -13.93 -3.11 -3.95
N ASP A 23 -13.60 -2.14 -4.79
CA ASP A 23 -13.48 -2.33 -6.24
C ASP A 23 -12.11 -1.93 -6.80
N ARG A 24 -11.10 -1.74 -5.95
CA ARG A 24 -9.75 -1.34 -6.36
C ARG A 24 -8.70 -2.36 -5.94
N VAL A 25 -7.67 -2.49 -6.76
CA VAL A 25 -6.56 -3.42 -6.55
C VAL A 25 -5.23 -2.79 -6.98
N ALA A 26 -4.16 -3.11 -6.26
CA ALA A 26 -2.78 -2.72 -6.56
C ALA A 26 -1.80 -3.77 -6.02
N GLY A 27 -0.52 -3.62 -6.35
CA GLY A 27 0.57 -4.43 -5.81
C GLY A 27 1.09 -5.48 -6.77
N PHE A 28 1.88 -6.41 -6.25
CA PHE A 28 2.54 -7.41 -7.10
C PHE A 28 1.53 -8.38 -7.73
N VAL A 29 1.74 -8.63 -9.02
CA VAL A 29 0.94 -9.47 -9.90
C VAL A 29 1.85 -10.25 -10.84
N LEU A 30 1.37 -11.40 -11.31
CA LEU A 30 2.04 -12.23 -12.30
C LEU A 30 1.03 -12.76 -13.33
N PRO A 31 1.41 -13.10 -14.57
CA PRO A 31 0.47 -13.65 -15.54
C PRO A 31 -0.17 -14.95 -15.02
N ALA A 32 -1.50 -15.04 -15.02
CA ALA A 32 -2.20 -16.23 -14.50
C ALA A 32 -1.81 -17.51 -15.26
N ALA A 33 -1.56 -17.39 -16.57
CA ALA A 33 -1.09 -18.50 -17.40
C ALA A 33 0.31 -19.01 -16.99
N ALA A 34 1.18 -18.15 -16.45
CA ALA A 34 2.53 -18.55 -16.01
C ALA A 34 2.50 -19.29 -14.66
N ALA A 35 1.45 -19.08 -13.84
CA ALA A 35 1.28 -19.75 -12.55
C ALA A 35 0.26 -20.89 -12.57
N SER A 36 -0.26 -21.27 -13.74
CA SER A 36 -1.35 -22.25 -13.85
C SER A 36 -1.01 -23.63 -13.29
N ALA A 37 0.27 -24.01 -13.27
CA ALA A 37 0.74 -25.25 -12.68
C ALA A 37 0.92 -25.20 -11.15
N VAL A 38 0.82 -24.01 -10.54
CA VAL A 38 1.04 -23.79 -9.11
C VAL A 38 -0.29 -23.83 -8.38
N THR A 39 -0.63 -24.98 -7.81
CA THR A 39 -1.94 -25.23 -7.21
C THR A 39 -1.93 -25.47 -5.70
N THR A 40 -0.76 -25.67 -5.09
CA THR A 40 -0.67 -25.87 -3.63
C THR A 40 -0.51 -24.54 -2.90
N THR A 41 -1.07 -24.43 -1.70
CA THR A 41 -0.93 -23.22 -0.86
C THR A 41 0.53 -22.91 -0.53
N ALA A 42 1.35 -23.93 -0.29
CA ALA A 42 2.78 -23.74 -0.03
C ALA A 42 3.53 -23.13 -1.23
N ALA A 43 3.28 -23.64 -2.44
CA ALA A 43 3.92 -23.12 -3.65
C ALA A 43 3.36 -21.75 -4.06
N LEU A 44 2.07 -21.48 -3.84
CA LEU A 44 1.48 -20.15 -4.02
C LEU A 44 2.07 -19.14 -3.03
N PHE A 45 2.27 -19.54 -1.78
CA PHE A 45 2.90 -18.71 -0.74
C PHE A 45 4.33 -18.30 -1.14
N GLU A 46 5.11 -19.25 -1.66
CA GLU A 46 6.45 -18.99 -2.18
C GLU A 46 6.41 -18.10 -3.43
N LEU A 47 5.64 -18.49 -4.45
CA LEU A 47 5.58 -17.79 -5.73
C LEU A 47 5.17 -16.32 -5.59
N HIS A 48 4.13 -16.04 -4.79
CA HIS A 48 3.67 -14.67 -4.57
C HIS A 48 4.49 -13.92 -3.51
N GLY A 49 5.53 -14.54 -2.97
CA GLY A 49 6.42 -13.91 -2.00
C GLY A 49 5.71 -13.50 -0.71
N LEU A 50 4.80 -14.34 -0.21
CA LEU A 50 3.88 -13.97 0.87
C LEU A 50 4.49 -14.02 2.27
N GLY A 51 5.77 -14.39 2.40
CA GLY A 51 6.47 -14.47 3.69
C GLY A 51 7.08 -13.17 4.20
N PHE A 52 6.57 -12.01 3.78
CA PHE A 52 7.14 -10.71 4.18
C PHE A 52 6.84 -10.35 5.65
N PRO A 53 7.62 -9.44 6.28
CA PRO A 53 7.39 -9.03 7.66
C PRO A 53 5.97 -8.50 7.89
N GLY A 54 5.28 -9.04 8.90
CA GLY A 54 3.88 -8.69 9.21
C GLY A 54 2.84 -9.30 8.26
N SER A 55 3.24 -10.25 7.41
CA SER A 55 2.32 -10.92 6.50
C SER A 55 1.18 -11.64 7.23
N PRO A 56 -0.08 -11.51 6.78
CA PRO A 56 -1.21 -12.28 7.29
C PRO A 56 -1.30 -13.70 6.71
N PHE A 57 -0.42 -14.04 5.77
CA PHE A 57 -0.44 -15.33 5.06
C PHE A 57 0.34 -16.40 5.82
N SER A 58 -0.04 -17.66 5.59
CA SER A 58 0.72 -18.82 6.04
C SER A 58 0.52 -19.97 5.04
N PRO A 59 1.53 -20.79 4.73
CA PRO A 59 1.41 -21.86 3.74
C PRO A 59 0.44 -22.99 4.15
N ASP A 60 0.10 -23.08 5.44
CA ASP A 60 -0.84 -24.04 6.03
C ASP A 60 -2.26 -23.46 6.21
N ARG A 61 -2.55 -22.28 5.62
CA ARG A 61 -3.86 -21.65 5.64
C ARG A 61 -4.38 -21.40 4.22
N PRO A 62 -5.69 -21.13 4.06
CA PRO A 62 -6.24 -20.81 2.75
C PRO A 62 -5.60 -19.55 2.16
N ILE A 63 -5.35 -19.55 0.86
CA ILE A 63 -4.84 -18.41 0.10
C ILE A 63 -5.87 -18.04 -0.97
N ASP A 64 -6.35 -16.80 -0.90
CA ASP A 64 -7.26 -16.27 -1.91
C ASP A 64 -6.45 -15.63 -3.05
N ILE A 65 -6.80 -15.98 -4.27
CA ILE A 65 -6.10 -15.62 -5.50
C ILE A 65 -7.08 -14.94 -6.45
N LEU A 66 -6.82 -13.67 -6.76
CA LEU A 66 -7.57 -12.89 -7.73
C LEU A 66 -7.03 -13.13 -9.13
N HIS A 67 -7.91 -13.59 -10.02
CA HIS A 67 -7.72 -13.53 -11.47
C HIS A 67 -8.36 -12.25 -12.00
N LEU A 68 -7.51 -11.35 -12.49
CA LEU A 68 -7.86 -10.01 -12.93
C LEU A 68 -7.63 -9.86 -14.44
N PRO A 69 -8.69 -9.76 -15.26
CA PRO A 69 -8.59 -9.20 -16.60
C PRO A 69 -8.04 -7.77 -16.52
N VAL A 70 -6.93 -7.50 -17.20
CA VAL A 70 -6.24 -6.21 -17.09
C VAL A 70 -7.00 -5.11 -17.83
N SER A 71 -7.29 -3.99 -17.14
CA SER A 71 -7.87 -2.80 -17.77
C SER A 71 -6.90 -2.20 -18.80
N PRO A 72 -7.38 -1.64 -19.93
CA PRO A 72 -6.55 -0.89 -20.87
C PRO A 72 -5.85 0.35 -20.28
N THR A 73 -6.33 0.86 -19.14
CA THR A 73 -5.68 1.96 -18.39
C THR A 73 -4.73 1.49 -17.29
N ALA A 74 -4.66 0.18 -17.02
CA ALA A 74 -3.82 -0.37 -15.96
C ALA A 74 -2.34 -0.12 -16.27
N THR A 75 -1.60 0.27 -15.24
CA THR A 75 -0.15 0.49 -15.33
C THR A 75 0.56 -0.65 -14.63
N LEU A 76 1.30 -1.44 -15.41
CA LEU A 76 2.16 -2.50 -14.92
C LEU A 76 3.62 -2.06 -15.02
N LEU A 77 4.34 -2.18 -13.91
CA LEU A 77 5.75 -1.85 -13.82
C LEU A 77 6.53 -3.14 -13.56
N PRO A 78 7.62 -3.44 -14.28
CA PRO A 78 8.49 -4.55 -13.91
C PRO A 78 8.93 -4.40 -12.46
N ALA A 79 8.78 -5.47 -11.67
CA ALA A 79 9.11 -5.48 -10.24
C ALA A 79 10.62 -5.66 -10.01
N THR A 80 11.43 -4.83 -10.67
CA THR A 80 12.90 -4.88 -10.63
C THR A 80 13.43 -3.88 -9.61
N GLY A 81 14.36 -4.32 -8.76
CA GLY A 81 14.85 -3.58 -7.61
C GLY A 81 15.63 -4.47 -6.64
N GLY A 82 15.47 -4.28 -5.33
CA GLY A 82 16.15 -5.11 -4.33
C GLY A 82 15.52 -5.05 -2.95
N THR A 83 16.16 -5.71 -2.00
CA THR A 83 15.79 -5.69 -0.57
C THR A 83 16.56 -4.67 0.25
N ASP A 84 17.61 -4.13 -0.34
CA ASP A 84 18.47 -3.08 0.17
C ASP A 84 19.04 -2.29 -1.02
N GLU A 85 19.76 -1.21 -0.74
CA GLU A 85 20.32 -0.37 -1.79
C GLU A 85 21.32 -1.13 -2.68
N ALA A 86 22.13 -2.03 -2.09
CA ALA A 86 23.15 -2.76 -2.83
C ALA A 86 22.53 -3.70 -3.88
N SER A 87 21.53 -4.49 -3.48
CA SER A 87 20.78 -5.38 -4.37
C SER A 87 19.93 -4.59 -5.37
N ARG A 88 19.34 -3.45 -4.97
CA ARG A 88 18.61 -2.56 -5.88
C ARG A 88 19.50 -2.01 -6.99
N GLN A 89 20.72 -1.58 -6.66
CA GLN A 89 21.69 -1.13 -7.64
C GLN A 89 22.17 -2.28 -8.55
N ALA A 90 22.40 -3.47 -7.97
CA ALA A 90 22.86 -4.64 -8.72
C ALA A 90 21.84 -5.15 -9.76
N ASN A 91 20.56 -5.23 -9.37
CA ASN A 91 19.48 -5.66 -10.26
C ASN A 91 18.97 -4.53 -11.18
N GLY A 92 19.19 -3.28 -10.79
CA GLY A 92 18.57 -2.11 -11.41
C GLY A 92 17.08 -1.98 -11.05
N GLY A 93 16.44 -0.95 -11.61
CA GLY A 93 15.03 -0.66 -11.32
C GLY A 93 14.83 0.18 -10.06
N LYS A 94 13.56 0.36 -9.68
CA LYS A 94 13.14 1.37 -8.69
C LYS A 94 12.64 0.79 -7.37
N PHE A 95 12.40 -0.51 -7.32
CA PHE A 95 11.77 -1.12 -6.15
C PHE A 95 12.78 -1.36 -5.03
N LEU A 96 12.44 -0.96 -3.82
CA LEU A 96 13.07 -1.42 -2.58
C LEU A 96 11.94 -1.97 -1.70
N ASP A 97 11.94 -3.27 -1.42
CA ASP A 97 10.92 -3.90 -0.57
C ASP A 97 11.49 -5.05 0.26
N ARG A 98 10.70 -5.60 1.17
CA ARG A 98 11.15 -6.60 2.13
C ARG A 98 11.24 -8.00 1.50
N PRO A 99 12.19 -8.84 1.96
CA PRO A 99 12.18 -10.26 1.64
C PRO A 99 10.78 -10.87 1.90
N PRO A 100 10.33 -11.86 1.12
CA PRO A 100 11.10 -12.63 0.12
C PRO A 100 11.18 -11.99 -1.27
N PHE A 101 10.81 -10.71 -1.43
CA PHE A 101 11.00 -9.99 -2.68
C PHE A 101 12.46 -10.10 -3.16
N ALA A 102 12.69 -10.60 -4.38
CA ALA A 102 14.04 -10.79 -4.92
C ALA A 102 14.52 -9.60 -5.75
N GLY A 103 13.62 -8.74 -6.24
CA GLY A 103 13.97 -7.59 -7.07
C GLY A 103 14.48 -7.92 -8.48
N THR A 104 14.39 -9.18 -8.91
CA THR A 104 14.85 -9.60 -10.24
C THR A 104 13.83 -9.32 -11.35
N GLY A 105 12.61 -8.89 -11.00
CA GLY A 105 11.47 -8.83 -11.93
C GLY A 105 10.83 -10.19 -12.23
N PHE A 106 11.21 -11.25 -11.52
CA PHE A 106 10.63 -12.58 -11.65
C PHE A 106 10.27 -13.17 -10.28
N ALA A 107 9.20 -13.96 -10.29
CA ALA A 107 8.77 -14.80 -9.18
C ALA A 107 9.04 -16.27 -9.52
N THR A 108 9.49 -17.05 -8.54
CA THR A 108 9.89 -18.46 -8.76
C THR A 108 9.37 -19.37 -7.67
N THR A 109 8.93 -20.57 -8.04
CA THR A 109 8.69 -21.70 -7.11
C THR A 109 8.93 -23.00 -7.87
N GLY A 110 9.76 -23.90 -7.33
CA GLY A 110 10.18 -25.11 -8.06
C GLY A 110 10.71 -24.77 -9.47
N ASP A 111 10.13 -25.38 -10.50
CA ASP A 111 10.47 -25.15 -11.91
C ASP A 111 9.72 -23.97 -12.56
N VAL A 112 8.78 -23.35 -11.83
CA VAL A 112 7.97 -22.24 -12.36
C VAL A 112 8.74 -20.93 -12.22
N VAL A 113 8.83 -20.20 -13.33
CA VAL A 113 9.37 -18.84 -13.40
C VAL A 113 8.34 -17.94 -14.07
N ALA A 114 7.83 -16.95 -13.35
CA ALA A 114 6.82 -16.03 -13.84
C ALA A 114 7.34 -14.58 -13.81
N PRO A 115 7.11 -13.78 -14.86
CA PRO A 115 7.37 -12.35 -14.80
C PRO A 115 6.57 -11.71 -13.67
N LEU A 116 7.26 -10.95 -12.81
CA LEU A 116 6.65 -10.23 -11.71
C LEU A 116 6.53 -8.76 -12.06
N SER A 117 5.31 -8.25 -11.98
CA SER A 117 5.00 -6.84 -12.19
C SER A 117 4.33 -6.27 -10.94
N TRP A 118 4.51 -4.97 -10.71
CA TRP A 118 3.72 -4.22 -9.77
C TRP A 118 2.61 -3.49 -10.52
N LEU A 119 1.37 -3.72 -10.11
CA LEU A 119 0.17 -3.09 -10.63
C LEU A 119 -0.12 -1.81 -9.84
N GLU A 120 -0.13 -0.68 -10.52
CA GLU A 120 -0.65 0.56 -9.95
C GLU A 120 -2.16 0.42 -9.68
N HIS A 121 -2.67 1.14 -8.67
CA HIS A 121 -4.10 1.17 -8.35
C HIS A 121 -4.96 1.30 -9.61
N THR A 122 -5.77 0.27 -9.83
CA THR A 122 -6.76 0.19 -10.89
C THR A 122 -8.06 -0.31 -10.30
N ARG A 123 -9.16 0.04 -10.95
CA ARG A 123 -10.44 -0.59 -10.69
C ARG A 123 -10.38 -2.04 -11.16
N ILE A 124 -10.99 -2.93 -10.40
CA ILE A 124 -11.13 -4.33 -10.77
C ILE A 124 -12.03 -4.40 -12.01
N SER A 125 -11.59 -5.14 -13.02
CA SER A 125 -12.34 -5.25 -14.27
C SER A 125 -13.51 -6.24 -14.12
N PRO A 126 -14.66 -5.99 -14.75
CA PRO A 126 -15.73 -6.98 -14.85
C PRO A 126 -15.22 -8.34 -15.33
N GLY A 127 -15.71 -9.42 -14.70
CA GLY A 127 -15.28 -10.79 -14.98
C GLY A 127 -14.04 -11.24 -14.17
N ALA A 128 -13.52 -10.38 -13.29
CA ALA A 128 -12.53 -10.81 -12.31
C ALA A 128 -13.12 -11.87 -11.37
N ARG A 129 -12.27 -12.84 -10.98
CA ARG A 129 -12.66 -14.02 -10.19
C ARG A 129 -11.73 -14.18 -9.00
N LEU A 130 -12.29 -14.40 -7.82
CA LEU A 130 -11.55 -14.65 -6.59
C LEU A 130 -11.66 -16.13 -6.24
N TRP A 131 -10.52 -16.82 -6.22
CA TRP A 131 -10.41 -18.26 -5.98
C TRP A 131 -9.76 -18.52 -4.63
N ARG A 132 -10.32 -19.42 -3.82
CA ARG A 132 -9.73 -19.89 -2.57
C ARG A 132 -9.00 -21.20 -2.79
N PHE A 133 -7.73 -21.23 -2.41
CA PHE A 133 -6.93 -22.45 -2.37
C PHE A 133 -6.81 -22.90 -0.92
N ASP A 134 -7.40 -24.06 -0.60
CA ASP A 134 -7.30 -24.67 0.73
C ASP A 134 -6.14 -25.68 0.80
N PRO A 135 -5.41 -25.76 1.93
CA PRO A 135 -4.34 -26.74 2.11
C PRO A 135 -4.84 -28.18 1.92
N GLY A 136 -4.25 -28.89 0.96
CA GLY A 136 -4.58 -30.29 0.66
C GLY A 136 -5.84 -30.50 -0.19
N ALA A 137 -6.56 -29.44 -0.55
CA ALA A 137 -7.65 -29.54 -1.53
C ALA A 137 -7.09 -29.80 -2.93
N ALA A 138 -7.81 -30.59 -3.73
CA ALA A 138 -7.40 -30.93 -5.09
C ALA A 138 -7.64 -29.78 -6.08
N GLU A 139 -8.69 -29.00 -5.86
CA GLU A 139 -9.14 -27.91 -6.72
C GLU A 139 -9.51 -26.69 -5.86
N PRO A 140 -9.28 -25.46 -6.35
CA PRO A 140 -9.70 -24.26 -5.65
C PRO A 140 -11.21 -24.01 -5.76
N GLU A 141 -11.77 -23.31 -4.77
CA GLU A 141 -13.17 -22.88 -4.76
C GLU A 141 -13.31 -21.46 -5.34
N LEU A 142 -14.29 -21.23 -6.23
CA LEU A 142 -14.62 -19.87 -6.67
C LEU A 142 -15.47 -19.18 -5.60
N ILE A 143 -14.90 -18.22 -4.88
CA ILE A 143 -15.56 -17.56 -3.74
C ILE A 143 -16.16 -16.20 -4.09
N GLY A 144 -15.75 -15.59 -5.21
CA GLY A 144 -16.43 -14.40 -5.71
C GLY A 144 -16.19 -14.06 -7.18
N THR A 145 -17.15 -13.34 -7.75
CA THR A 145 -17.08 -12.83 -9.13
C THR A 145 -17.42 -11.34 -9.13
N TYR A 146 -16.59 -10.52 -9.78
CA TYR A 146 -16.84 -9.08 -9.91
C TYR A 146 -17.61 -8.75 -11.19
N HIS A 147 -18.75 -8.06 -11.06
CA HIS A 147 -19.69 -7.75 -12.14
C HIS A 147 -19.68 -6.29 -12.58
N GLY A 148 -18.59 -5.58 -12.28
CA GLY A 148 -18.46 -4.16 -12.60
C GLY A 148 -19.01 -3.25 -11.51
N VAL A 149 -18.77 -1.95 -11.63
CA VAL A 149 -19.18 -0.92 -10.67
C VAL A 149 -20.69 -0.90 -10.40
N ALA A 150 -21.51 -1.36 -11.35
CA ALA A 150 -22.96 -1.38 -11.19
C ALA A 150 -23.42 -2.45 -10.19
N PHE A 151 -22.76 -3.60 -10.14
CA PHE A 151 -23.21 -4.75 -9.34
C PHE A 151 -22.21 -5.16 -8.26
N GLY A 152 -20.96 -4.72 -8.38
CA GLY A 152 -19.87 -5.03 -7.45
C GLY A 152 -19.52 -6.51 -7.43
N TRP A 153 -19.24 -7.02 -6.25
CA TRP A 153 -18.88 -8.42 -6.00
C TRP A 153 -20.10 -9.27 -5.76
N GLN A 154 -20.23 -10.38 -6.48
CA GLN A 154 -21.09 -11.49 -6.11
C GLN A 154 -20.32 -12.39 -5.14
N ASN A 155 -20.87 -12.57 -3.95
CA ASN A 155 -20.29 -13.37 -2.88
C ASN A 155 -20.84 -14.80 -2.90
N HIS A 156 -20.07 -15.73 -3.45
CA HIS A 156 -20.48 -17.14 -3.57
C HIS A 156 -20.52 -17.87 -2.21
N LEU A 157 -19.94 -17.28 -1.16
CA LEU A 157 -20.00 -17.79 0.21
C LEU A 157 -21.26 -17.34 0.96
N ALA A 158 -21.98 -16.33 0.45
CA ALA A 158 -23.14 -15.72 1.08
C ALA A 158 -24.34 -15.69 0.13
N ALA A 159 -24.77 -16.86 -0.33
CA ALA A 159 -25.97 -17.04 -1.18
C ALA A 159 -26.00 -16.12 -2.42
N ASP A 160 -24.83 -15.84 -3.00
CA ASP A 160 -24.69 -14.98 -4.19
C ASP A 160 -25.16 -13.53 -4.00
N GLU A 161 -25.08 -13.01 -2.77
CA GLU A 161 -25.32 -11.60 -2.48
C GLU A 161 -24.38 -10.67 -3.28
N LEU A 162 -24.92 -9.54 -3.73
CA LEU A 162 -24.18 -8.53 -4.49
C LEU A 162 -23.81 -7.36 -3.58
N HIS A 163 -22.51 -7.08 -3.47
CA HIS A 163 -21.96 -5.99 -2.67
C HIS A 163 -21.25 -4.98 -3.56
N ALA A 164 -21.75 -3.75 -3.59
CA ALA A 164 -21.14 -2.63 -4.29
C ALA A 164 -20.88 -1.48 -3.33
N LEU A 165 -19.71 -0.85 -3.45
CA LEU A 165 -19.35 0.38 -2.75
C LEU A 165 -19.57 1.59 -3.65
N ALA A 166 -19.75 2.78 -3.05
CA ALA A 166 -19.61 4.03 -3.76
C ALA A 166 -18.23 4.09 -4.46
N PRO A 167 -18.19 4.22 -5.79
CA PRO A 167 -16.94 4.14 -6.53
C PRO A 167 -16.06 5.37 -6.32
N SER A 168 -14.77 5.16 -6.09
CA SER A 168 -13.80 6.27 -6.10
C SER A 168 -13.72 6.90 -7.49
N LYS A 169 -13.82 8.23 -7.57
CA LYS A 169 -13.62 8.99 -8.81
C LYS A 169 -12.16 9.03 -9.29
N PHE A 170 -11.21 8.58 -8.46
CA PHE A 170 -9.77 8.64 -8.74
C PHE A 170 -9.18 7.31 -9.21
N VAL A 171 -10.00 6.26 -9.30
CA VAL A 171 -9.59 4.92 -9.72
C VAL A 171 -10.62 4.33 -10.67
N GLY A 172 -10.16 3.98 -11.88
CA GLY A 172 -10.99 3.43 -12.95
C GLY A 172 -11.65 4.48 -13.85
N HIS A 173 -12.50 4.00 -14.76
CA HIS A 173 -13.06 4.84 -15.80
C HIS A 173 -14.14 5.79 -15.28
N VAL A 174 -14.12 6.98 -15.84
CA VAL A 174 -15.09 8.04 -15.69
C VAL A 174 -15.65 8.35 -17.07
N ALA A 175 -16.97 8.45 -17.13
CA ALA A 175 -17.69 8.89 -18.30
C ALA A 175 -18.34 10.25 -18.02
N LYS A 176 -18.03 11.23 -18.86
CA LYS A 176 -18.58 12.58 -18.78
C LYS A 176 -19.58 12.82 -19.90
N LEU A 177 -20.73 13.37 -19.52
CA LEU A 177 -21.82 13.83 -20.36
C LEU A 177 -22.34 15.17 -19.83
N GLU A 178 -23.32 15.78 -20.51
CA GLU A 178 -23.94 17.04 -20.06
C GLU A 178 -24.47 16.97 -18.63
N LEU A 179 -24.98 15.81 -18.22
CA LEU A 179 -25.50 15.56 -16.88
C LEU A 179 -24.41 15.59 -15.79
N GLY A 180 -23.15 15.36 -16.14
CA GLY A 180 -22.03 15.29 -15.20
C GLY A 180 -21.05 14.15 -15.50
N ALA A 181 -20.20 13.86 -14.53
CA ALA A 181 -19.20 12.80 -14.58
C ALA A 181 -19.62 11.64 -13.67
N PHE A 182 -19.56 10.42 -14.19
CA PHE A 182 -20.00 9.20 -13.52
C PHE A 182 -18.87 8.17 -13.54
N ALA A 183 -18.76 7.39 -12.48
CA ALA A 183 -17.96 6.17 -12.54
C ALA A 183 -18.56 5.24 -13.58
N ALA A 184 -17.71 4.52 -14.30
CA ALA A 184 -18.14 3.74 -15.45
C ALA A 184 -17.41 2.42 -15.61
N ASP A 185 -18.14 1.43 -16.12
CA ASP A 185 -17.54 0.28 -16.80
C ASP A 185 -17.68 0.45 -18.30
N VAL A 186 -16.68 -0.05 -19.03
CA VAL A 186 -16.63 0.03 -20.48
C VAL A 186 -16.63 -1.38 -21.04
N LYS A 187 -17.63 -1.70 -21.86
CA LYS A 187 -17.61 -2.89 -22.70
C LYS A 187 -16.91 -2.55 -24.00
N THR A 188 -15.95 -3.38 -24.40
CA THR A 188 -15.27 -3.25 -25.69
C THR A 188 -15.75 -4.28 -26.70
N ASP A 189 -15.55 -3.99 -27.99
CA ASP A 189 -15.61 -4.98 -29.07
C ASP A 189 -14.32 -5.82 -29.12
N ASP A 190 -14.22 -6.69 -30.13
CA ASP A 190 -13.09 -7.59 -30.34
C ASP A 190 -11.78 -6.85 -30.68
N ASP A 191 -11.88 -5.63 -31.23
CA ASP A 191 -10.75 -4.75 -31.56
C ASP A 191 -10.35 -3.87 -30.35
N GLY A 192 -11.06 -3.98 -29.23
CA GLY A 192 -10.81 -3.21 -28.01
C GLY A 192 -11.42 -1.79 -28.03
N GLY A 193 -12.23 -1.48 -29.03
CA GLY A 193 -12.98 -0.23 -29.15
C GLY A 193 -14.14 -0.18 -28.15
N PRO A 194 -14.39 0.96 -27.48
CA PRO A 194 -15.47 1.06 -26.49
C PRO A 194 -16.82 1.09 -27.22
N THR A 195 -17.78 0.27 -26.78
CA THR A 195 -19.10 0.15 -27.42
C THR A 195 -20.22 0.62 -26.49
N VAL A 196 -20.28 0.06 -25.28
CA VAL A 196 -21.30 0.36 -24.28
C VAL A 196 -20.63 0.80 -22.99
N VAL A 197 -21.14 1.87 -22.40
CA VAL A 197 -20.66 2.42 -21.15
C VAL A 197 -21.78 2.30 -20.12
N THR A 198 -21.50 1.63 -18.99
CA THR A 198 -22.42 1.54 -17.87
C THR A 198 -22.05 2.63 -16.86
N LEU A 199 -22.85 3.69 -16.82
CA LEU A 199 -22.72 4.80 -15.87
C LEU A 199 -23.28 4.38 -14.51
N VAL A 200 -22.61 4.75 -13.42
CA VAL A 200 -23.04 4.40 -12.06
C VAL A 200 -22.98 5.60 -11.11
N THR A 201 -23.98 5.69 -10.23
CA THR A 201 -24.05 6.65 -9.12
C THR A 201 -24.77 6.03 -7.92
N MET A 202 -24.58 6.63 -6.74
CA MET A 202 -25.28 6.24 -5.50
C MET A 202 -26.53 7.10 -5.24
N SER A 203 -26.80 8.10 -6.08
CA SER A 203 -27.92 9.04 -5.88
C SER A 203 -29.22 8.53 -6.51
N GLU A 204 -30.28 8.42 -5.70
CA GLU A 204 -31.63 8.10 -6.19
C GLU A 204 -32.21 9.15 -7.12
N GLN A 205 -31.75 10.40 -7.04
CA GLN A 205 -32.17 11.47 -7.94
C GLN A 205 -31.82 11.16 -9.40
N ALA A 206 -30.91 10.21 -9.65
CA ALA A 206 -30.57 9.78 -11.00
C ALA A 206 -31.74 9.09 -11.73
N GLU A 207 -32.76 8.61 -11.01
CA GLU A 207 -33.96 8.00 -11.60
C GLU A 207 -34.64 8.94 -12.61
N GLN A 208 -34.72 10.23 -12.29
CA GLN A 208 -35.32 11.25 -13.18
C GLN A 208 -34.55 11.41 -14.50
N HIS A 209 -33.32 10.90 -14.57
CA HIS A 209 -32.45 10.91 -15.75
C HIS A 209 -32.36 9.53 -16.43
N GLY A 210 -33.25 8.60 -16.08
CA GLY A 210 -33.36 7.28 -16.69
C GLY A 210 -32.33 6.27 -16.19
N PHE A 211 -31.80 6.45 -14.99
CA PHE A 211 -31.04 5.41 -14.29
C PHE A 211 -32.01 4.44 -13.60
N THR A 212 -31.62 3.18 -13.51
CA THR A 212 -32.39 2.13 -12.84
C THR A 212 -31.65 1.64 -11.62
N ARG A 213 -32.36 1.44 -10.51
CA ARG A 213 -31.79 0.85 -9.29
C ARG A 213 -31.43 -0.62 -9.52
N THR A 214 -30.20 -0.99 -9.19
CA THR A 214 -29.69 -2.36 -9.30
C THR A 214 -30.00 -3.18 -8.06
N LYS A 215 -29.83 -4.51 -8.15
CA LYS A 215 -29.91 -5.40 -6.99
C LYS A 215 -28.83 -5.13 -5.93
N ALA A 216 -27.71 -4.52 -6.33
CA ALA A 216 -26.64 -4.11 -5.43
C ALA A 216 -26.90 -2.75 -4.76
N GLY A 217 -28.06 -2.11 -5.04
CA GLY A 217 -28.46 -0.84 -4.45
C GLY A 217 -27.89 0.41 -5.13
N THR A 218 -27.05 0.26 -6.15
CA THR A 218 -26.54 1.36 -6.98
C THR A 218 -27.59 1.80 -8.01
N TRP A 219 -27.36 2.94 -8.67
CA TRP A 219 -28.16 3.41 -9.80
C TRP A 219 -27.31 3.38 -11.07
N ALA A 220 -27.78 2.65 -12.09
CA ALA A 220 -27.01 2.42 -13.30
C ALA A 220 -27.79 2.78 -14.58
N LYS A 221 -27.06 3.24 -15.60
CA LYS A 221 -27.59 3.53 -16.93
C LYS A 221 -26.58 3.14 -18.00
N GLN A 222 -27.02 2.44 -19.03
CA GLN A 222 -26.19 2.15 -20.20
C GLN A 222 -26.36 3.23 -21.26
N VAL A 223 -25.24 3.64 -21.85
CA VAL A 223 -25.17 4.59 -22.96
C VAL A 223 -24.19 4.09 -24.02
N VAL A 224 -24.31 4.60 -25.24
CA VAL A 224 -23.36 4.31 -26.31
C VAL A 224 -22.07 5.07 -26.03
N ALA A 225 -20.91 4.40 -26.19
CA ALA A 225 -19.61 5.01 -25.88
C ALA A 225 -19.30 6.27 -26.69
N ALA A 226 -19.83 6.37 -27.92
CA ALA A 226 -19.69 7.54 -28.78
C ALA A 226 -20.25 8.83 -28.15
N ASP A 227 -21.28 8.71 -27.31
CA ASP A 227 -22.02 9.83 -26.73
C ASP A 227 -21.37 10.40 -25.45
N VAL A 228 -20.29 9.79 -24.98
CA VAL A 228 -19.61 10.20 -23.74
C VAL A 228 -18.13 10.50 -23.97
N GLU A 229 -17.56 11.32 -23.10
CA GLU A 229 -16.11 11.48 -22.98
C GLU A 229 -15.60 10.48 -21.92
N LEU A 230 -14.73 9.55 -22.32
CA LEU A 230 -14.15 8.54 -21.44
C LEU A 230 -12.72 8.91 -21.03
N PHE A 231 -12.41 8.80 -19.74
CA PHE A 231 -11.08 8.97 -19.18
C PHE A 231 -10.98 8.31 -17.81
N GLU A 232 -9.78 8.12 -17.30
CA GLU A 232 -9.49 7.86 -15.89
C GLU A 232 -8.83 9.10 -15.28
N ILE A 233 -9.20 9.45 -14.05
CA ILE A 233 -8.52 10.52 -13.32
C ILE A 233 -7.33 9.90 -12.58
N HIS A 234 -6.12 10.29 -12.96
CA HIS A 234 -4.90 10.02 -12.21
C HIS A 234 -4.52 11.25 -11.38
N ALA A 235 -4.80 11.19 -10.09
CA ALA A 235 -4.53 12.28 -9.14
C ALA A 235 -3.18 12.07 -8.47
N GLY A 236 -2.11 12.60 -9.06
CA GLY A 236 -0.77 12.61 -8.48
C GLY A 236 -0.60 13.74 -7.47
N ALA A 237 0.22 13.53 -6.45
CA ALA A 237 0.60 14.56 -5.49
C ALA A 237 1.96 14.24 -4.87
N ARG A 238 2.44 15.12 -4.00
CA ARG A 238 3.56 14.87 -3.09
C ARG A 238 3.06 14.91 -1.65
N TRP A 239 3.58 14.01 -0.83
CA TRP A 239 3.28 13.97 0.62
C TRP A 239 4.58 13.68 1.37
N HIS A 240 4.99 14.58 2.25
CA HIS A 240 6.28 14.52 2.95
C HIS A 240 7.48 14.22 2.02
N GLY A 241 7.50 14.85 0.84
CA GLY A 241 8.60 14.72 -0.11
C GLY A 241 8.60 13.47 -0.99
N ILE A 242 7.64 12.54 -0.84
CA ILE A 242 7.50 11.40 -1.77
C ILE A 242 6.35 11.59 -2.76
N PRO A 243 6.46 11.03 -3.98
CA PRO A 243 5.34 10.97 -4.90
C PRO A 243 4.27 10.01 -4.37
N VAL A 244 3.02 10.45 -4.38
CA VAL A 244 1.84 9.66 -4.00
C VAL A 244 0.74 9.81 -5.05
N ARG A 245 -0.23 8.90 -5.03
CA ARG A 245 -1.48 9.01 -5.78
C ARG A 245 -2.66 9.04 -4.82
N ILE A 246 -3.59 9.96 -5.03
CA ILE A 246 -4.90 9.94 -4.37
C ILE A 246 -5.73 8.83 -5.01
N VAL A 247 -6.19 7.88 -4.21
CA VAL A 247 -7.00 6.72 -4.66
C VAL A 247 -8.42 6.75 -4.10
N ASP A 248 -8.66 7.60 -3.10
CA ASP A 248 -9.98 7.88 -2.56
C ASP A 248 -10.02 9.25 -1.89
N GLN A 249 -11.21 9.80 -1.74
CA GLN A 249 -11.43 11.03 -1.00
C GLN A 249 -12.82 11.07 -0.41
N GLY A 250 -12.91 11.54 0.83
CA GLY A 250 -14.19 11.78 1.48
C GLY A 250 -14.08 12.85 2.56
N PRO A 251 -15.21 13.43 2.98
CA PRO A 251 -15.25 14.32 4.13
C PRO A 251 -15.06 13.53 5.43
N ALA A 252 -14.22 14.06 6.33
CA ALA A 252 -14.22 13.70 7.74
C ALA A 252 -15.50 14.21 8.43
N PRO A 253 -15.82 13.73 9.66
CA PRO A 253 -16.97 14.20 10.41
C PRO A 253 -17.03 15.71 10.66
N ASP A 254 -15.87 16.38 10.68
CA ASP A 254 -15.72 17.83 10.83
C ASP A 254 -15.77 18.61 9.50
N GLY A 255 -15.97 17.90 8.38
CA GLY A 255 -16.02 18.46 7.03
C GLY A 255 -14.65 18.58 6.34
N GLN A 256 -13.53 18.31 7.03
CA GLN A 256 -12.21 18.33 6.42
C GLN A 256 -12.13 17.27 5.31
N GLN A 257 -11.54 17.61 4.16
CA GLN A 257 -11.33 16.64 3.09
C GLN A 257 -10.15 15.74 3.42
N LEU A 258 -10.40 14.44 3.54
CA LEU A 258 -9.39 13.41 3.71
C LEU A 258 -9.19 12.64 2.41
N CYS A 259 -7.95 12.39 2.07
CA CYS A 259 -7.52 11.63 0.92
C CYS A 259 -6.87 10.31 1.37
N ARG A 260 -7.36 9.18 0.84
CA ARG A 260 -6.58 7.94 0.88
C ARG A 260 -5.51 8.07 -0.20
N ILE A 261 -4.25 7.99 0.20
CA ILE A 261 -3.10 8.10 -0.70
C ILE A 261 -2.29 6.81 -0.70
N THR A 262 -1.72 6.48 -1.86
CA THR A 262 -0.80 5.35 -2.05
C THR A 262 0.59 5.86 -2.47
N SER A 263 1.66 5.24 -1.98
CA SER A 263 3.03 5.60 -2.34
C SER A 263 3.36 5.18 -3.76
N LEU A 264 3.91 6.12 -4.55
CA LEU A 264 4.51 5.86 -5.86
C LEU A 264 6.04 5.91 -5.81
N ALA A 265 6.64 6.03 -4.63
CA ALA A 265 8.09 6.04 -4.47
C ALA A 265 8.71 4.66 -4.73
N HIS A 266 7.93 3.59 -4.56
CA HIS A 266 8.38 2.19 -4.64
C HIS A 266 9.55 1.88 -3.70
N ASP A 267 9.61 2.57 -2.57
CA ASP A 267 10.69 2.46 -1.59
C ASP A 267 10.09 2.21 -0.20
N ALA A 268 10.22 0.97 0.27
CA ALA A 268 9.70 0.53 1.56
C ALA A 268 10.37 1.26 2.73
N ASP A 269 11.66 1.57 2.64
CA ASP A 269 12.34 2.30 3.72
C ASP A 269 11.74 3.69 3.89
N VAL A 270 11.48 4.39 2.78
CA VAL A 270 10.87 5.72 2.84
C VAL A 270 9.42 5.63 3.35
N ALA A 271 8.62 4.70 2.82
CA ALA A 271 7.22 4.56 3.21
C ALA A 271 7.06 4.15 4.68
N GLU A 272 7.88 3.23 5.17
CA GLU A 272 7.88 2.79 6.57
C GLU A 272 8.40 3.90 7.50
N ARG A 273 9.41 4.69 7.09
CA ARG A 273 9.82 5.90 7.85
C ARG A 273 8.70 6.92 7.97
N LEU A 274 7.89 7.08 6.94
CA LEU A 274 6.70 7.95 6.93
C LEU A 274 5.47 7.32 7.58
N LEU A 275 5.62 6.12 8.15
CA LEU A 275 4.57 5.43 8.92
C LEU A 275 3.31 5.15 8.11
N MET A 276 3.47 4.94 6.80
CA MET A 276 2.40 4.45 5.94
C MET A 276 2.05 3.01 6.31
N ASP A 277 0.78 2.66 6.18
CA ASP A 277 0.32 1.30 6.39
C ASP A 277 0.77 0.42 5.23
N LYS A 278 1.52 -0.64 5.53
CA LYS A 278 1.77 -1.72 4.57
C LYS A 278 0.50 -2.54 4.41
N VAL A 279 -0.31 -2.20 3.42
CA VAL A 279 -1.58 -2.89 3.13
C VAL A 279 -1.35 -4.20 2.37
N ASP A 280 -0.23 -4.29 1.66
CA ASP A 280 0.20 -5.47 0.89
C ASP A 280 1.71 -5.42 0.60
N ALA A 281 2.29 -6.49 0.08
CA ALA A 281 3.63 -6.47 -0.50
C ALA A 281 3.69 -5.43 -1.63
N GLY A 282 4.67 -4.52 -1.54
CA GLY A 282 4.85 -3.41 -2.47
C GLY A 282 3.81 -2.30 -2.38
N VAL A 283 2.84 -2.34 -1.46
CA VAL A 283 1.76 -1.33 -1.39
C VAL A 283 1.72 -0.70 0.00
N TYR A 284 1.97 0.60 0.02
CA TYR A 284 1.91 1.44 1.21
C TYR A 284 0.87 2.53 1.02
N GLU A 285 -0.02 2.68 1.99
CA GLU A 285 -1.10 3.64 1.96
C GLU A 285 -1.25 4.38 3.29
N THR A 286 -1.86 5.55 3.25
CA THR A 286 -2.32 6.23 4.46
C THR A 286 -3.46 7.18 4.12
N THR A 287 -4.10 7.73 5.14
CA THR A 287 -5.09 8.79 4.99
C THR A 287 -4.47 10.11 5.44
N ALA A 288 -4.48 11.11 4.56
CA ALA A 288 -3.96 12.43 4.86
C ALA A 288 -5.01 13.51 4.52
N PRO A 289 -5.05 14.64 5.25
CA PRO A 289 -5.79 15.81 4.81
C PRO A 289 -5.36 16.26 3.42
N LEU A 290 -6.31 16.66 2.56
CA LEU A 290 -5.99 17.21 1.24
C LEU A 290 -5.06 18.43 1.34
N ALA A 291 -5.20 19.22 2.42
CA ALA A 291 -4.37 20.40 2.67
C ALA A 291 -2.89 20.06 2.96
N ASP A 292 -2.58 18.81 3.31
CA ASP A 292 -1.21 18.34 3.56
C ASP A 292 -0.54 17.81 2.28
N LEU A 293 -1.27 17.76 1.15
CA LEU A 293 -0.76 17.32 -0.14
C LEU A 293 -0.21 18.50 -0.94
N GLU A 294 1.02 18.34 -1.42
CA GLU A 294 1.73 19.29 -2.27
C GLU A 294 1.60 18.88 -3.75
N ASP A 295 1.72 19.83 -4.67
CA ASP A 295 1.76 19.58 -6.13
C ASP A 295 0.65 18.64 -6.63
N VAL A 296 -0.58 18.86 -6.17
CA VAL A 296 -1.72 18.02 -6.59
C VAL A 296 -2.03 18.27 -8.06
N VAL A 297 -1.83 17.23 -8.88
CA VAL A 297 -2.06 17.25 -10.32
C VAL A 297 -3.10 16.20 -10.68
N TYR A 298 -4.16 16.64 -11.36
CA TYR A 298 -5.19 15.77 -11.92
C TYR A 298 -4.92 15.59 -13.41
N ALA A 299 -4.40 14.41 -13.79
CA ALA A 299 -4.21 14.04 -15.17
C ALA A 299 -5.38 13.15 -15.64
N GLN A 300 -5.90 13.42 -16.85
CA GLN A 300 -6.80 12.49 -17.51
C GLN A 300 -5.99 11.48 -18.31
N ARG A 301 -6.15 10.20 -17.97
CA ARG A 301 -5.59 9.07 -18.72
C ARG A 301 -6.66 8.52 -19.64
N VAL A 302 -6.37 8.44 -20.92
CA VAL A 302 -7.27 7.84 -21.92
C VAL A 302 -6.48 6.76 -22.67
N PRO A 303 -6.96 5.52 -22.77
CA PRO A 303 -6.35 4.54 -23.65
C PRO A 303 -6.26 5.12 -25.06
N LYS A 304 -5.11 4.98 -25.72
CA LYS A 304 -4.90 5.57 -27.05
C LYS A 304 -5.98 5.14 -28.05
N ALA A 305 -6.45 3.90 -27.96
CA ALA A 305 -7.50 3.35 -28.80
C ALA A 305 -8.88 3.99 -28.56
N TRP A 306 -9.08 4.68 -27.42
CA TRP A 306 -10.36 5.29 -27.03
C TRP A 306 -10.38 6.81 -27.17
N ALA A 307 -9.21 7.43 -27.35
CA ALA A 307 -9.07 8.88 -27.34
C ALA A 307 -9.71 9.52 -28.58
N LYS A 308 -10.62 10.48 -28.35
CA LYS A 308 -11.20 11.32 -29.41
C LYS A 308 -10.15 12.34 -29.89
N ASP A 309 -10.29 12.83 -31.13
CA ASP A 309 -9.35 13.80 -31.73
C ASP A 309 -9.13 15.06 -30.87
N GLY A 310 -10.19 15.53 -30.19
CA GLY A 310 -10.11 16.65 -29.25
C GLY A 310 -9.24 16.35 -28.02
N GLN A 311 -9.35 15.15 -27.45
CA GLN A 311 -8.54 14.70 -26.31
C GLN A 311 -7.08 14.48 -26.71
N LEU A 312 -6.84 13.92 -27.91
CA LEU A 312 -5.49 13.78 -28.48
C LEU A 312 -4.83 15.14 -28.72
N SER A 313 -5.59 16.13 -29.17
CA SER A 313 -5.10 17.50 -29.39
C SER A 313 -4.75 18.21 -28.08
N GLN A 314 -5.58 18.06 -27.05
CA GLN A 314 -5.28 18.57 -25.70
C GLN A 314 -4.06 17.89 -25.08
N ALA A 315 -3.93 16.57 -25.22
CA ALA A 315 -2.77 15.82 -24.74
C ALA A 315 -1.46 16.27 -25.41
N ARG A 316 -1.48 16.60 -26.72
CA ARG A 316 -0.32 17.14 -27.44
C ARG A 316 0.06 18.55 -26.97
N ALA A 317 -0.93 19.39 -26.62
CA ALA A 317 -0.70 20.75 -26.14
C ALA A 317 -0.18 20.78 -24.68
N ALA A 318 -0.49 19.75 -23.88
CA ALA A 318 -0.15 19.67 -22.46
C ALA A 318 1.28 19.18 -22.16
N VAL A 319 2.11 18.87 -23.17
CA VAL A 319 3.52 18.49 -22.98
C VAL A 319 4.44 19.69 -23.24
N PRO A 320 5.01 20.35 -22.23
CA PRO A 320 6.06 21.33 -22.44
C PRO A 320 7.36 20.60 -22.81
N GLY A 321 7.95 20.91 -23.98
CA GLY A 321 9.33 20.53 -24.29
C GLY A 321 9.58 19.33 -25.20
N ALA A 322 8.57 18.78 -25.90
CA ALA A 322 8.75 17.68 -26.86
C ALA A 322 9.37 18.09 -28.22
N ALA A 323 10.28 19.06 -28.22
CA ALA A 323 11.16 19.34 -29.36
C ALA A 323 12.57 18.90 -29.00
N GLY A 324 12.88 17.62 -29.22
CA GLY A 324 14.25 17.10 -29.12
C GLY A 324 14.44 15.88 -28.21
N ALA A 325 13.68 14.81 -28.41
CA ALA A 325 14.10 13.48 -27.95
C ALA A 325 13.61 12.45 -28.97
N THR A 326 14.49 12.08 -29.90
CA THR A 326 14.27 10.97 -30.83
C THR A 326 14.03 9.69 -30.04
N ALA A 327 12.89 9.04 -30.33
CA ALA A 327 12.50 7.76 -29.76
C ALA A 327 13.57 6.69 -30.02
N ALA A 328 14.23 6.23 -28.95
CA ALA A 328 14.98 4.98 -28.99
C ALA A 328 13.99 3.83 -28.85
N THR A 329 13.65 3.22 -29.98
CA THR A 329 12.95 1.95 -30.07
C THR A 329 13.84 0.84 -29.50
N GLY A 330 13.57 0.42 -28.26
CA GLY A 330 14.15 -0.79 -27.69
C GLY A 330 13.44 -2.03 -28.23
N ALA A 331 14.01 -2.61 -29.30
CA ALA A 331 13.59 -3.90 -29.83
C ALA A 331 13.85 -5.02 -28.82
N ALA A 332 12.91 -5.95 -28.74
CA ALA A 332 13.05 -7.20 -28.00
C ALA A 332 14.29 -7.97 -28.47
N ALA A 333 15.22 -8.23 -27.55
CA ALA A 333 16.36 -9.11 -27.79
C ALA A 333 16.08 -10.46 -27.11
N THR A 334 15.85 -11.47 -27.94
CA THR A 334 15.93 -12.88 -27.59
C THR A 334 17.36 -13.23 -27.21
N VAL A 335 17.58 -13.82 -26.03
CA VAL A 335 18.87 -14.43 -25.67
C VAL A 335 18.64 -15.91 -25.41
N GLY A 336 19.29 -16.71 -26.24
CA GLY A 336 19.22 -18.16 -26.27
C GLY A 336 19.91 -18.82 -25.08
N VAL A 337 19.33 -19.96 -24.70
CA VAL A 337 19.86 -20.91 -23.72
C VAL A 337 21.14 -21.53 -24.26
N GLY A 338 22.25 -21.33 -23.55
CA GLY A 338 23.52 -22.01 -23.79
C GLY A 338 24.12 -22.42 -22.45
N GLY A 339 24.05 -23.72 -22.14
CA GLY A 339 24.50 -24.28 -20.88
C GLY A 339 26.02 -24.28 -20.71
N ALA A 340 26.45 -24.25 -19.45
CA ALA A 340 27.72 -24.81 -19.02
C ALA A 340 27.57 -25.25 -17.55
N ALA A 341 27.68 -26.56 -17.36
CA ALA A 341 27.71 -27.22 -16.07
C ALA A 341 28.97 -26.86 -15.28
N ALA A 342 28.85 -26.74 -13.96
CA ALA A 342 29.95 -26.93 -13.03
C ALA A 342 29.45 -27.68 -11.79
N THR A 343 29.87 -28.94 -11.71
CA THR A 343 29.66 -29.89 -10.63
C THR A 343 30.61 -29.64 -9.46
N ALA A 344 30.09 -29.68 -8.24
CA ALA A 344 30.74 -30.17 -7.01
C ALA A 344 29.70 -30.07 -5.88
N GLY A 345 29.44 -31.03 -5.01
CA GLY A 345 29.99 -32.35 -4.74
C GLY A 345 29.31 -32.77 -3.42
N VAL A 346 28.63 -33.92 -3.43
CA VAL A 346 27.86 -34.46 -2.31
C VAL A 346 28.75 -35.29 -1.38
N ALA A 347 28.55 -35.12 -0.07
CA ALA A 347 28.66 -36.15 0.97
C ALA A 347 27.68 -35.71 2.08
N GLY A 348 26.60 -36.43 2.47
CA GLY A 348 26.51 -37.81 2.92
C GLY A 348 27.08 -37.89 4.35
N THR A 349 26.40 -38.29 5.45
CA THR A 349 25.25 -39.19 5.68
C THR A 349 24.86 -39.16 7.18
N GLY A 350 23.65 -39.63 7.52
CA GLY A 350 23.30 -40.26 8.83
C GLY A 350 22.28 -39.50 9.70
N THR A 351 20.97 -39.75 9.61
CA THR A 351 20.11 -40.77 10.30
C THR A 351 19.92 -40.61 11.81
N GLY A 352 18.66 -40.46 12.26
CA GLY A 352 18.14 -41.03 13.51
C GLY A 352 17.45 -40.09 14.51
N THR A 353 16.11 -40.06 14.48
CA THR A 353 15.12 -39.96 15.59
C THR A 353 15.57 -39.45 16.98
N ASP A 354 14.89 -38.45 17.56
CA ASP A 354 13.69 -38.60 18.41
C ASP A 354 13.26 -37.23 19.00
N ALA A 355 12.00 -37.14 19.41
CA ALA A 355 11.37 -35.94 19.97
C ALA A 355 11.87 -35.61 21.39
N THR A 356 12.02 -34.31 21.68
CA THR A 356 11.57 -33.57 22.90
C THR A 356 12.46 -32.34 23.17
N ALA A 357 11.82 -31.28 23.67
CA ALA A 357 12.39 -30.04 24.21
C ALA A 357 13.02 -29.04 23.21
N ARG A 358 12.24 -28.01 22.86
CA ARG A 358 12.74 -26.74 22.30
C ARG A 358 13.65 -26.05 23.33
N PRO A 359 14.89 -25.67 22.99
CA PRO A 359 15.57 -24.58 23.66
C PRO A 359 15.09 -23.27 23.01
N GLN A 360 14.42 -22.44 23.80
CA GLN A 360 14.18 -21.02 23.47
C GLN A 360 15.54 -20.35 23.25
N THR A 361 15.89 -20.07 22.00
CA THR A 361 17.09 -19.31 21.67
C THR A 361 16.73 -17.83 21.64
N ALA A 362 17.15 -17.14 22.69
CA ALA A 362 17.01 -15.71 22.91
C ALA A 362 17.58 -14.89 21.74
N ALA A 363 16.85 -13.84 21.37
CA ALA A 363 17.26 -12.81 20.43
C ALA A 363 18.61 -12.20 20.85
N ARG A 364 19.64 -12.34 20.00
CA ARG A 364 20.85 -11.52 20.06
C ARG A 364 20.78 -10.45 18.97
N GLY A 365 20.29 -9.29 19.38
CA GLY A 365 20.34 -8.03 18.64
C GLY A 365 20.26 -6.85 19.62
N PRO A 366 20.49 -5.59 19.17
CA PRO A 366 20.51 -4.38 20.01
C PRO A 366 19.26 -4.16 20.90
N ALA A 367 18.16 -4.84 20.60
CA ALA A 367 16.93 -4.88 21.38
C ALA A 367 17.07 -5.49 22.81
N SER A 368 18.20 -6.10 23.17
CA SER A 368 18.36 -6.75 24.48
C SER A 368 18.55 -5.78 25.67
N LYS A 369 18.93 -4.52 25.43
CA LYS A 369 19.23 -3.54 26.51
C LYS A 369 17.99 -2.82 27.07
N HIS A 370 16.89 -2.78 26.32
CA HIS A 370 15.66 -2.04 26.69
C HIS A 370 14.42 -2.95 26.73
N SER A 371 14.61 -4.26 26.81
CA SER A 371 13.53 -5.26 26.80
C SER A 371 12.48 -5.03 27.88
N ALA A 372 12.90 -4.65 29.10
CA ALA A 372 11.99 -4.33 30.20
C ALA A 372 11.11 -3.10 29.91
N THR A 373 11.69 -2.05 29.33
CA THR A 373 10.97 -0.82 28.95
C THR A 373 9.96 -1.08 27.83
N LEU A 374 10.39 -1.84 26.81
CA LEU A 374 9.51 -2.25 25.70
C LEU A 374 8.38 -3.16 26.18
N GLN A 375 8.67 -4.08 27.10
CA GLN A 375 7.66 -4.96 27.68
C GLN A 375 6.63 -4.18 28.51
N LEU A 376 7.06 -3.17 29.27
CA LEU A 376 6.17 -2.27 30.01
C LEU A 376 5.24 -1.52 29.04
N ILE A 377 5.80 -0.97 27.95
CA ILE A 377 5.01 -0.29 26.92
C ILE A 377 3.98 -1.25 26.31
N ALA A 378 4.38 -2.44 25.90
CA ALA A 378 3.46 -3.44 25.32
C ALA A 378 2.31 -3.79 26.29
N GLN A 379 2.61 -4.05 27.56
CA GLN A 379 1.61 -4.37 28.58
C GLN A 379 0.67 -3.20 28.87
N GLY A 380 1.20 -1.98 28.94
CA GLY A 380 0.40 -0.79 29.19
C GLY A 380 -0.52 -0.46 28.02
N LEU A 381 -0.04 -0.61 26.78
CA LEU A 381 -0.84 -0.44 25.57
C LEU A 381 -1.96 -1.48 25.46
N ALA A 382 -1.66 -2.75 25.72
CA ALA A 382 -2.67 -3.81 25.74
C ALA A 382 -3.79 -3.56 26.77
N ARG A 383 -3.45 -2.91 27.90
CA ARG A 383 -4.41 -2.60 28.98
C ARG A 383 -5.44 -1.54 28.59
N VAL A 384 -5.04 -0.58 27.76
CA VAL A 384 -5.90 0.53 27.32
C VAL A 384 -6.56 0.28 25.96
N ALA A 385 -6.16 -0.78 25.28
CA ALA A 385 -6.74 -1.17 24.00
C ALA A 385 -8.19 -1.66 24.17
N PRO A 386 -9.12 -1.27 23.28
CA PRO A 386 -10.53 -1.69 23.37
C PRO A 386 -10.68 -3.18 23.05
N THR A 387 -11.73 -3.82 23.57
CA THR A 387 -12.01 -5.24 23.29
C THR A 387 -12.04 -5.53 21.78
N GLY A 388 -11.33 -6.58 21.36
CA GLY A 388 -11.26 -6.99 19.95
C GLY A 388 -10.29 -6.18 19.08
N TRP A 389 -9.47 -5.30 19.66
CA TRP A 389 -8.46 -4.56 18.91
C TRP A 389 -7.57 -5.48 18.06
N THR A 390 -7.20 -5.02 16.87
CA THR A 390 -6.32 -5.73 15.93
C THR A 390 -4.94 -5.08 15.81
N ARG A 391 -4.82 -3.81 16.23
CA ARG A 391 -3.57 -3.06 16.29
C ARG A 391 -3.69 -1.88 17.25
N VAL A 392 -2.61 -1.54 17.94
CA VAL A 392 -2.45 -0.23 18.62
C VAL A 392 -1.23 0.47 18.03
N ARG A 393 -1.36 1.76 17.75
CA ARG A 393 -0.29 2.62 17.28
C ARG A 393 -0.10 3.80 18.22
N VAL A 394 1.14 4.13 18.52
CA VAL A 394 1.52 5.30 19.32
C VAL A 394 2.54 6.12 18.56
N LEU A 395 2.18 7.34 18.21
CA LEU A 395 3.11 8.35 17.73
C LEU A 395 3.59 9.19 18.91
N CYS A 396 4.90 9.26 19.09
CA CYS A 396 5.55 10.03 20.13
C CYS A 396 6.50 11.03 19.47
N ARG A 397 6.35 12.31 19.77
CA ARG A 397 7.23 13.40 19.31
C ARG A 397 7.76 14.13 20.52
N MET A 398 9.06 14.39 20.57
CA MET A 398 9.69 15.02 21.73
C MET A 398 10.85 15.91 21.28
N VAL A 399 10.89 17.13 21.81
CA VAL A 399 11.96 18.13 21.62
C VAL A 399 12.04 18.95 22.90
N GLY A 400 13.23 19.07 23.49
CA GLY A 400 13.46 19.83 24.70
C GLY A 400 12.65 19.28 25.87
N SER A 401 11.86 20.15 26.48
CA SER A 401 10.91 19.82 27.55
C SER A 401 9.53 19.38 27.03
N ARG A 402 9.27 19.58 25.73
CA ARG A 402 7.97 19.36 25.09
C ARG A 402 7.87 17.94 24.54
N GLY A 403 6.70 17.33 24.76
CA GLY A 403 6.36 16.02 24.24
C GLY A 403 4.89 15.97 23.80
N GLU A 404 4.64 15.27 22.70
CA GLU A 404 3.31 14.96 22.20
C GLU A 404 3.23 13.45 22.00
N ILE A 405 2.19 12.83 22.57
CA ILE A 405 1.91 11.41 22.40
C ILE A 405 0.48 11.27 21.91
N LEU A 406 0.32 10.66 20.74
CA LEU A 406 -0.95 10.33 20.14
C LEU A 406 -1.05 8.81 20.05
N ALA A 407 -2.15 8.25 20.51
CA ALA A 407 -2.37 6.81 20.46
C ALA A 407 -3.71 6.48 19.85
N ALA A 408 -3.75 5.44 19.03
CA ALA A 408 -4.97 4.95 18.40
C ALA A 408 -4.98 3.43 18.35
N ALA A 409 -6.17 2.83 18.45
CA ALA A 409 -6.40 1.41 18.29
C ALA A 409 -7.24 1.14 17.04
N THR A 410 -6.89 0.12 16.27
CA THR A 410 -7.73 -0.40 15.19
C THR A 410 -8.67 -1.46 15.76
N ASN A 411 -9.98 -1.28 15.56
CA ASN A 411 -11.00 -2.24 15.98
C ASN A 411 -11.11 -3.43 14.99
N PRO A 412 -11.93 -4.48 15.27
CA PRO A 412 -12.14 -5.58 14.33
C PRO A 412 -12.62 -5.15 12.95
N GLU A 413 -13.40 -4.06 12.88
CA GLU A 413 -13.98 -3.53 11.64
C GLU A 413 -12.97 -2.75 10.78
N GLY A 414 -11.74 -2.58 11.26
CA GLY A 414 -10.67 -1.84 10.58
C GLY A 414 -10.73 -0.33 10.76
N LYS A 415 -11.60 0.17 11.65
CA LYS A 415 -11.69 1.59 12.01
C LYS A 415 -10.66 1.94 13.07
N GLU A 416 -9.99 3.07 12.88
CA GLU A 416 -9.06 3.64 13.86
C GLU A 416 -9.83 4.47 14.92
N LEU A 417 -9.58 4.15 16.18
CA LEU A 417 -10.20 4.75 17.35
C LEU A 417 -9.11 5.44 18.17
N MET A 418 -9.18 6.76 18.29
CA MET A 418 -8.25 7.51 19.13
C MET A 418 -8.40 7.10 20.59
N LEU A 419 -7.28 6.82 21.25
CA LEU A 419 -7.24 6.57 22.68
C LEU A 419 -7.22 7.91 23.43
N PRO A 420 -7.95 8.05 24.55
CA PRO A 420 -8.04 9.31 25.30
C PRO A 420 -6.71 9.72 25.97
N GLY A 421 -5.72 8.83 25.99
CA GLY A 421 -4.40 9.05 26.56
C GLY A 421 -3.69 7.72 26.79
N LEU A 422 -2.42 7.78 27.20
CA LEU A 422 -1.67 6.61 27.64
C LEU A 422 -1.48 6.63 29.16
N PRO A 423 -1.35 5.45 29.80
CA PRO A 423 -0.93 5.37 31.18
C PRO A 423 0.37 6.13 31.46
N GLU A 424 0.53 6.70 32.66
CA GLU A 424 1.70 7.50 33.03
C GLU A 424 3.00 6.70 32.96
N ASP A 425 2.97 5.43 33.35
CA ASP A 425 4.10 4.49 33.26
C ASP A 425 4.54 4.28 31.81
N VAL A 426 3.60 4.18 30.87
CA VAL A 426 3.89 4.09 29.42
C VAL A 426 4.50 5.38 28.90
N THR A 427 3.96 6.54 29.30
CA THR A 427 4.48 7.86 28.91
C THR A 427 5.91 8.08 29.44
N ALA A 428 6.16 7.68 30.68
CA ALA A 428 7.51 7.71 31.28
C ALA A 428 8.45 6.74 30.56
N ALA A 429 8.00 5.55 30.19
CA ALA A 429 8.78 4.58 29.43
C ALA A 429 9.15 5.08 28.03
N MET A 430 8.27 5.79 27.33
CA MET A 430 8.58 6.46 26.06
C MET A 430 9.68 7.52 26.24
N SER A 431 9.62 8.30 27.33
CA SER A 431 10.65 9.28 27.67
C SER A 431 11.99 8.59 27.99
N GLN A 432 11.98 7.44 28.66
CA GLN A 432 13.19 6.64 28.92
C GLN A 432 13.78 6.10 27.62
N LEU A 433 12.97 5.61 26.68
CA LEU A 433 13.43 5.18 25.36
C LEU A 433 14.11 6.31 24.59
N ARG A 434 13.67 7.56 24.78
CA ARG A 434 14.32 8.72 24.17
C ARG A 434 15.71 8.96 24.72
N HIS A 435 15.87 8.91 26.03
CA HIS A 435 17.19 9.07 26.65
C HIS A 435 18.12 7.91 26.28
N ALA A 436 17.59 6.69 26.24
CA ALA A 436 18.31 5.50 25.83
C ALA A 436 18.76 5.52 24.36
N GLY A 437 17.97 6.15 23.48
CA GLY A 437 18.30 6.31 22.06
C GLY A 437 19.33 7.40 21.77
N TYR A 438 19.87 8.08 22.79
CA TYR A 438 20.94 9.03 22.59
C TYR A 438 22.25 8.33 22.23
N GLU A 439 22.82 8.74 21.10
CA GLU A 439 24.15 8.34 20.65
C GLU A 439 25.06 9.57 20.59
N GLN A 440 26.25 9.48 21.19
CA GLN A 440 27.21 10.58 21.21
C GLN A 440 27.57 11.04 19.79
N GLY A 441 27.48 12.34 19.52
CA GLY A 441 27.74 12.92 18.20
C GLY A 441 26.59 12.75 17.20
N ARG A 442 25.63 11.85 17.44
CA ARG A 442 24.46 11.66 16.57
C ARG A 442 23.20 12.31 17.13
N GLY A 443 23.08 12.44 18.46
CA GLY A 443 21.88 12.89 19.15
C GLY A 443 20.89 11.75 19.42
N THR A 444 19.66 12.10 19.81
CA THR A 444 18.55 11.15 19.99
C THR A 444 17.48 11.30 18.89
N TRP A 445 16.43 10.50 18.91
CA TRP A 445 15.33 10.62 17.97
C TRP A 445 14.36 11.77 18.35
N TYR A 446 13.69 12.34 17.35
CA TYR A 446 12.65 13.37 17.49
C TYR A 446 11.24 12.79 17.41
N THR A 447 11.06 11.70 16.66
CA THR A 447 9.80 10.99 16.50
C THR A 447 9.99 9.50 16.71
N ALA A 448 9.04 8.86 17.40
CA ALA A 448 8.96 7.41 17.56
C ALA A 448 7.54 6.92 17.24
N MET A 449 7.42 5.81 16.53
CA MET A 449 6.16 5.09 16.34
C MET A 449 6.27 3.71 16.95
N VAL A 450 5.34 3.40 17.84
CA VAL A 450 5.19 2.08 18.45
C VAL A 450 3.96 1.43 17.86
N THR A 451 4.11 0.21 17.33
CA THR A 451 2.99 -0.61 16.88
C THR A 451 2.94 -1.87 17.74
N LEU A 452 1.77 -2.16 18.31
CA LEU A 452 1.48 -3.39 19.03
C LEU A 452 0.39 -4.16 18.29
N VAL A 453 0.52 -5.47 18.18
CA VAL A 453 -0.53 -6.39 17.67
C VAL A 453 -0.89 -7.45 18.73
N PRO A 454 -2.07 -8.10 18.65
CA PRO A 454 -2.62 -8.93 19.74
C PRO A 454 -1.75 -10.11 20.18
N ASP A 455 -0.87 -10.60 19.31
CA ASP A 455 0.07 -11.69 19.64
C ASP A 455 1.22 -11.25 20.57
N GLY A 456 1.29 -9.97 20.92
CA GLY A 456 2.30 -9.38 21.78
C GLY A 456 3.51 -8.83 21.04
N THR A 457 3.54 -8.92 19.70
CA THR A 457 4.61 -8.34 18.88
C THR A 457 4.55 -6.82 18.94
N LEU A 458 5.64 -6.22 19.41
CA LEU A 458 5.83 -4.79 19.52
C LEU A 458 6.95 -4.34 18.55
N THR A 459 6.63 -3.43 17.65
CA THR A 459 7.61 -2.80 16.75
C THR A 459 7.81 -1.35 17.17
N LEU A 460 9.08 -0.91 17.26
CA LEU A 460 9.47 0.47 17.54
C LEU A 460 10.27 1.00 16.34
N ASN A 461 9.78 2.07 15.72
CA ASN A 461 10.49 2.81 14.68
C ASN A 461 10.81 4.22 15.19
N VAL A 462 12.02 4.70 14.95
CA VAL A 462 12.50 6.00 15.45
C VAL A 462 13.11 6.83 14.32
N ASP A 463 12.89 8.13 14.35
CA ASP A 463 13.38 9.09 13.37
C ASP A 463 14.23 10.17 14.04
N TYR A 464 15.48 10.28 13.59
CA TYR A 464 16.49 11.22 14.09
C TYR A 464 16.60 12.47 13.21
N THR A 465 15.98 12.47 12.04
CA THR A 465 16.40 13.29 10.90
C THR A 465 15.33 14.27 10.42
N ASN A 466 14.05 13.93 10.50
CA ASN A 466 12.99 14.81 10.01
C ASN A 466 12.46 15.74 11.11
N GLU A 467 12.08 16.96 10.72
CA GLU A 467 11.46 17.92 11.64
C GLU A 467 10.11 17.36 12.14
N PRO A 468 9.91 17.24 13.47
CA PRO A 468 8.65 16.74 14.01
C PRO A 468 7.52 17.73 13.73
N ARG A 469 6.43 17.24 13.10
CA ARG A 469 5.22 18.04 12.88
C ARG A 469 4.27 17.93 14.07
N TRP A 470 4.18 18.97 14.89
CA TRP A 470 3.31 19.00 16.07
C TRP A 470 1.83 19.11 15.69
N SER A 471 0.93 18.50 16.46
CA SER A 471 -0.50 18.78 16.29
C SER A 471 -0.74 20.24 16.65
N GLY A 472 -1.48 20.97 15.80
CA GLY A 472 -1.76 22.40 16.00
C GLY A 472 -2.51 22.73 17.30
N GLN A 473 -2.91 21.72 18.09
CA GLN A 473 -3.60 21.88 19.37
C GLN A 473 -2.74 22.53 20.45
N SER A 474 -1.41 22.41 20.36
CA SER A 474 -0.49 22.89 21.40
C SER A 474 0.34 24.12 21.00
N GLY A 475 0.06 24.72 19.84
CA GLY A 475 0.82 25.83 19.24
C GLY A 475 2.15 25.41 18.61
N PRO A 476 2.80 26.30 17.83
CA PRO A 476 4.15 26.05 17.31
C PRO A 476 5.16 25.92 18.46
N LEU A 477 6.19 25.10 18.26
CA LEU A 477 7.25 24.92 19.25
C LEU A 477 8.14 26.16 19.31
N ASP A 478 8.48 26.61 20.52
CA ASP A 478 9.42 27.71 20.72
C ASP A 478 10.82 27.29 20.24
N PRO A 479 11.53 28.10 19.42
CA PRO A 479 12.92 27.84 19.03
C PRO A 479 13.84 27.46 20.20
N VAL A 480 13.63 27.99 21.40
CA VAL A 480 14.40 27.67 22.61
C VAL A 480 14.34 26.17 22.95
N GLU A 481 13.23 25.49 22.68
CA GLU A 481 13.10 24.04 22.93
C GLU A 481 14.09 23.23 22.10
N PHE A 482 14.38 23.65 20.87
CA PHE A 482 15.37 22.99 20.02
C PHE A 482 16.80 23.23 20.52
N ALA A 483 17.08 24.43 21.04
CA ALA A 483 18.38 24.74 21.65
C ALA A 483 18.62 23.92 22.92
N GLU A 484 17.63 23.82 23.80
CA GLU A 484 17.71 22.97 24.99
C GLU A 484 17.84 21.48 24.63
N ASP A 485 17.16 21.04 23.57
CA ASP A 485 17.30 19.67 23.08
C ASP A 485 18.72 19.38 22.57
N ALA A 486 19.30 20.32 21.81
CA ALA A 486 20.67 20.20 21.28
C ALA A 486 21.73 20.26 22.39
N LYS A 487 21.48 21.00 23.49
CA LYS A 487 22.33 20.96 24.69
C LYS A 487 22.27 19.61 25.38
N ARG A 488 21.07 19.02 25.48
CA ARG A 488 20.83 17.74 26.17
C ARG A 488 21.31 16.53 25.35
N TYR A 489 21.18 16.58 24.03
CA TYR A 489 21.57 15.51 23.11
C TYR A 489 22.46 16.07 21.98
N PRO A 490 23.74 16.35 22.27
CA PRO A 490 24.66 16.94 21.31
C PRO A 490 24.76 16.14 20.00
N ARG A 491 24.81 16.88 18.88
CA ARG A 491 24.99 16.36 17.53
C ARG A 491 26.21 16.99 16.88
N ASP A 492 26.95 16.19 16.14
CA ASP A 492 27.99 16.64 15.23
C ASP A 492 27.35 17.31 14.01
N ALA A 493 28.12 18.15 13.32
CA ALA A 493 27.62 18.92 12.18
C ALA A 493 27.03 18.01 11.07
N GLU A 494 27.63 16.84 10.84
CA GLU A 494 27.18 15.85 9.84
C GLU A 494 25.82 15.21 10.22
N HIS A 495 25.47 15.18 11.50
CA HIS A 495 24.23 14.62 12.02
C HIS A 495 23.21 15.69 12.43
N THR A 496 23.46 16.95 12.05
CA THR A 496 22.56 18.07 12.31
C THR A 496 21.83 18.45 11.00
N PRO A 497 20.54 18.07 10.85
CA PRO A 497 19.76 18.39 9.66
C PRO A 497 19.64 19.90 9.43
N GLU A 498 19.38 20.29 8.18
CA GLU A 498 19.30 21.70 7.78
C GLU A 498 18.20 22.48 8.55
N TRP A 499 17.02 21.87 8.71
CA TRP A 499 15.94 22.46 9.50
C TRP A 499 16.36 22.72 10.95
N LEU A 500 17.12 21.81 11.56
CA LEU A 500 17.55 21.96 12.95
C LEU A 500 18.57 23.09 13.07
N ARG A 501 19.49 23.24 12.10
CA ARG A 501 20.40 24.38 12.03
C ARG A 501 19.65 25.70 11.94
N ALA A 502 18.59 25.76 11.13
CA ALA A 502 17.73 26.94 11.03
C ALA A 502 17.05 27.27 12.38
N ARG A 503 16.45 26.26 13.05
CA ARG A 503 15.83 26.44 14.38
C ARG A 503 16.81 26.90 15.46
N LEU A 504 18.03 26.37 15.45
CA LEU A 504 19.07 26.78 16.39
C LEU A 504 19.55 28.22 16.15
N ALA A 505 19.63 28.63 14.88
CA ALA A 505 19.93 30.02 14.53
C ALA A 505 18.80 30.98 14.94
N GLU A 506 17.54 30.58 14.76
CA GLU A 506 16.36 31.32 15.24
C GLU A 506 16.38 31.48 16.77
N ALA A 507 16.72 30.42 17.51
CA ALA A 507 16.83 30.47 18.97
C ALA A 507 17.94 31.42 19.44
N GLY A 508 19.12 31.37 18.81
CA GLY A 508 20.24 32.25 19.13
C GLY A 508 20.04 33.71 18.71
N ALA A 509 19.06 34.01 17.87
CA ALA A 509 18.65 35.38 17.52
C ALA A 509 17.53 35.92 18.42
N ALA A 510 16.90 35.06 19.22
CA ALA A 510 15.83 35.39 20.16
C ALA A 510 16.33 35.58 21.62
N GLU A 511 17.56 35.15 21.92
CA GLU A 511 18.37 35.59 23.08
C GLU A 511 18.95 36.99 22.86
#